data_AF-A0A699KV63-F1
#
_entry.id   AF-A0A699KV63-F1
#
_cell.length_a   1.000
_cell.length_b   1.000
_cell.length_c   1.000
_cell.angle_alpha   90.00
_cell.angle_beta   90.00
_cell.angle_gamma   90.00
#
_symmetry.space_group_name_H-M   'P 1'
#
loop_
_entity.id
_entity.type
_entity.pdbx_description
1 polymer ?
#
loop_
_entity_poly.entity_id
_entity_poly.type
_entity_poly.pdbx_seq_one_letter_code
_entity_poly.pdbx_strand_id
1 'polypeptide(L)'
;MLDQNFDRFQKLVSQLELLGEKLSQEDVNRKLLRSLSPEWNTHAVMWKNKVDLNTMSMDDLYKNLKVYEPEVKGMSSSSLSTQNMAFESSLNNN
;
A
#
# COMPACT_ATOMS: atom_id res chain seq x y z
N MET A 1 5.80 -6.25 5.25
CA MET A 1 5.67 -5.79 3.84
C MET A 1 5.59 -4.27 3.77
N LEU A 2 4.76 -3.64 4.62
CA LEU A 2 4.70 -2.19 4.77
C LEU A 2 6.06 -1.58 5.18
N ASP A 3 6.71 -2.15 6.22
CA ASP A 3 8.00 -1.67 6.74
C ASP A 3 9.09 -1.61 5.65
N GLN A 4 9.24 -2.68 4.87
CA GLN A 4 10.21 -2.72 3.78
C GLN A 4 9.91 -1.71 2.66
N ASN A 5 8.63 -1.48 2.35
CA ASN A 5 8.23 -0.46 1.37
C ASN A 5 8.59 0.93 1.87
N PHE A 6 8.27 1.22 3.13
CA PHE A 6 8.57 2.48 3.79
C PHE A 6 10.06 2.76 3.84
N ASP A 7 10.88 1.81 4.29
CA ASP A 7 12.34 1.96 4.35
C ASP A 7 12.96 2.27 2.98
N ARG A 8 12.48 1.57 1.94
CA ARG A 8 12.96 1.80 0.57
C ARG A 8 12.51 3.15 0.05
N PHE A 9 11.28 3.55 0.33
CA PHE A 9 10.73 4.84 -0.09
C PHE A 9 11.43 6.01 0.61
N GLN A 10 11.64 5.92 1.92
CA GLN A 10 12.38 6.91 2.70
C GLN A 10 13.81 7.11 2.16
N LYS A 11 14.51 6.02 1.83
CA LYS A 11 15.84 6.11 1.19
C LYS A 11 15.80 6.88 -0.14
N LEU A 12 14.77 6.67 -0.96
CA LEU A 12 14.60 7.40 -2.23
C LEU A 12 14.32 8.88 -1.98
N VAL A 13 13.43 9.21 -1.04
CA VAL A 13 13.14 10.61 -0.67
C VAL A 13 14.41 11.31 -0.20
N SER A 14 15.17 10.71 0.71
CA SER A 14 16.45 11.27 1.17
C SER A 14 17.46 11.46 0.03
N GLN A 15 17.52 10.56 -0.95
CA GLN A 15 18.38 10.72 -2.12
C GLN A 15 17.95 11.89 -3.00
N LEU A 16 16.65 12.10 -3.21
CA LEU A 16 16.13 13.22 -4.01
C LEU A 16 16.38 14.57 -3.32
N GLU A 17 16.20 14.63 -2.00
CA GLU A 17 16.52 15.82 -1.20
C GLU A 17 18.01 16.19 -1.32
N LEU A 18 18.90 15.20 -1.31
CA LEU A 18 20.35 15.41 -1.51
C LEU A 18 20.69 15.92 -2.91
N LEU A 19 19.90 15.56 -3.93
CA LEU A 19 20.02 16.07 -5.30
C LEU A 19 19.41 17.48 -5.46
N GLY A 20 18.85 18.06 -4.40
CA GLY A 20 18.25 19.38 -4.41
C GLY A 20 16.80 19.42 -4.90
N GLU A 21 16.17 18.25 -5.10
CA GLU A 21 14.74 18.20 -5.38
C GLU A 21 13.95 18.47 -4.10
N LYS A 22 13.02 19.44 -4.17
CA LYS A 22 12.08 19.72 -3.08
C LYS A 22 10.77 19.04 -3.39
N LEU A 23 10.44 17.99 -2.66
CA LEU A 23 9.12 17.38 -2.70
C LEU A 23 8.23 18.01 -1.64
N SER A 24 6.99 18.33 -2.01
CA SER A 24 6.00 18.70 -1.01
C SER A 24 5.61 17.48 -0.19
N GLN A 25 5.17 17.71 1.04
CA GLN A 25 4.73 16.65 1.94
C GLN A 25 3.53 15.89 1.37
N GLU A 26 2.62 16.60 0.70
CA GLU A 26 1.52 15.99 -0.04
C GLU A 26 2.03 15.05 -1.15
N ASP A 27 3.02 15.47 -1.93
CA ASP A 27 3.58 14.65 -3.00
C ASP A 27 4.26 13.39 -2.47
N VAL A 28 5.05 13.53 -1.39
CA VAL A 28 5.70 12.41 -0.70
C VAL A 28 4.64 11.40 -0.25
N ASN A 29 3.60 11.86 0.45
CA ASN A 29 2.53 11.01 0.98
C ASN A 29 1.73 10.33 -0.14
N ARG A 30 1.36 11.06 -1.19
CA ARG A 30 0.64 10.50 -2.35
C ARG A 30 1.47 9.45 -3.09
N LYS A 31 2.78 9.69 -3.24
CA LYS A 31 3.70 8.74 -3.88
C LYS A 31 3.90 7.49 -3.01
N LEU A 32 4.01 7.64 -1.69
CA LEU A 32 4.07 6.51 -0.75
C LEU A 32 2.82 5.64 -0.85
N LEU A 33 1.62 6.24 -0.82
CA LEU A 33 0.36 5.50 -0.95
C LEU A 33 0.25 4.77 -2.31
N ARG A 34 0.83 5.33 -3.37
CA ARG A 34 0.88 4.71 -4.70
C ARG A 34 1.91 3.58 -4.79
N SER A 35 2.98 3.60 -3.98
CA SER A 35 3.99 2.55 -3.98
C SER A 35 3.62 1.33 -3.14
N LEU A 36 2.55 1.42 -2.35
CA LEU A 36 2.03 0.28 -1.61
C LEU A 36 1.56 -0.83 -2.55
N SER A 37 1.59 -2.05 -2.05
CA SER A 37 1.15 -3.23 -2.79
C SER A 37 -0.39 -3.26 -2.94
N PRO A 38 -0.93 -4.05 -3.89
CA PRO A 38 -2.37 -4.07 -4.20
C PRO A 38 -3.28 -4.39 -3.00
N GLU A 39 -2.79 -5.13 -2.02
CA GLU A 39 -3.52 -5.50 -0.80
C GLU A 39 -3.86 -4.26 0.06
N TRP A 40 -3.14 -3.15 -0.13
CA TRP A 40 -3.39 -1.88 0.56
C TRP A 40 -4.34 -0.95 -0.23
N ASN A 41 -4.82 -1.31 -1.43
CA ASN A 41 -5.56 -0.37 -2.30
C ASN A 41 -6.74 0.32 -1.62
N THR A 42 -7.56 -0.43 -0.88
CA THR A 42 -8.73 0.13 -0.17
C THR A 42 -8.30 1.21 0.83
N HIS A 43 -7.30 0.90 1.65
CA HIS A 43 -6.74 1.83 2.62
C HIS A 43 -6.07 3.02 1.93
N ALA A 44 -5.30 2.78 0.85
CA ALA A 44 -4.63 3.83 0.10
C ALA A 44 -5.62 4.83 -0.52
N VAL A 45 -6.73 4.36 -1.08
CA VAL A 45 -7.79 5.23 -1.61
C VAL A 45 -8.47 6.03 -0.50
N MET A 46 -8.77 5.39 0.64
CA MET A 46 -9.35 6.07 1.80
C MET A 46 -8.44 7.19 2.31
N TRP A 47 -7.15 6.92 2.48
CA TRP A 47 -6.17 7.91 2.95
C TRP A 47 -5.92 9.02 1.94
N LYS A 48 -5.95 8.74 0.64
CA LYS A 48 -5.84 9.77 -0.42
C LYS A 48 -6.94 10.83 -0.37
N ASN A 49 -8.11 10.48 0.19
CA ASN A 49 -9.26 11.35 0.29
C ASN A 49 -9.32 12.12 1.63
N LYS A 50 -8.41 11.86 2.57
CA LYS A 50 -8.35 12.63 3.82
C LYS A 50 -7.76 14.01 3.57
N VAL A 51 -8.40 15.02 4.17
CA VAL A 51 -8.01 16.43 4.06
C VAL A 51 -6.62 16.67 4.67
N ASP A 52 -6.29 15.96 5.75
CA ASP A 52 -5.06 16.18 6.52
C ASP A 52 -3.79 15.60 5.86
N LEU A 53 -3.93 14.97 4.69
CA LEU A 53 -2.82 14.30 3.99
C LEU A 53 -1.71 15.27 3.58
N ASN A 54 -2.06 16.52 3.30
CA ASN A 54 -1.12 17.58 2.91
C ASN A 54 -0.26 18.08 4.09
N THR A 55 -0.78 18.00 5.32
CA THR A 55 -0.12 18.47 6.54
C THR A 55 0.52 17.36 7.38
N MET A 56 0.12 16.11 7.17
CA MET A 56 0.57 14.95 7.96
C MET A 56 1.94 14.47 7.54
N SER A 57 2.85 14.22 8.48
CA SER A 57 4.20 13.71 8.15
C SER A 57 4.12 12.33 7.50
N MET A 58 5.11 12.00 6.68
CA MET A 58 5.27 10.67 6.12
C MET A 58 5.35 9.59 7.22
N ASP A 59 6.02 9.89 8.34
CA ASP A 59 6.11 8.99 9.49
C ASP A 59 4.76 8.76 10.17
N ASP A 60 3.96 9.81 10.29
CA ASP A 60 2.63 9.74 10.92
C ASP A 60 1.66 8.99 10.02
N LEU A 61 1.73 9.20 8.70
CA LEU A 61 0.99 8.40 7.73
C LEU A 61 1.34 6.91 7.88
N TYR A 62 2.63 6.58 7.97
CA TYR A 62 3.08 5.21 8.16
C TYR A 62 2.58 4.59 9.47
N LYS A 63 2.69 5.31 10.60
CA LYS A 63 2.14 4.84 11.90
C LYS A 63 0.65 4.56 11.81
N ASN A 64 -0.10 5.43 11.14
CA ASN A 64 -1.54 5.25 10.93
C ASN A 64 -1.85 4.03 10.05
N LEU A 65 -1.08 3.80 8.98
CA LEU A 65 -1.22 2.62 8.13
C LEU A 65 -0.89 1.33 8.90
N LYS A 66 0.08 1.36 9.81
CA LYS A 66 0.53 0.20 10.58
C LYS A 66 -0.59 -0.44 11.41
N VAL A 67 -1.59 0.33 11.83
CA VAL A 67 -2.79 -0.17 12.54
C VAL A 67 -3.60 -1.17 11.70
N TYR A 68 -3.58 -1.04 10.37
CA TYR A 68 -4.32 -1.89 9.44
C TYR A 68 -3.50 -3.08 8.93
N GLU A 69 -2.23 -3.19 9.30
CA GLU A 69 -1.37 -4.30 8.88
C GLU A 69 -1.95 -5.71 9.16
N PRO A 70 -2.57 -6.01 10.33
CA PRO A 70 -3.16 -7.33 10.56
C PRO A 70 -4.35 -7.62 9.65
N GLU A 71 -5.19 -6.62 9.36
CA GLU A 71 -6.33 -6.76 8.45
C GLU A 71 -5.88 -7.05 7.03
N VAL A 72 -4.90 -6.29 6.54
CA VAL A 72 -4.35 -6.46 5.18
C VAL A 72 -3.69 -7.83 5.01
N LYS A 73 -2.97 -8.31 6.04
CA LYS A 73 -2.39 -9.68 6.04
C LYS A 73 -3.47 -10.75 6.01
N GLY A 74 -4.60 -10.54 6.68
CA GLY A 74 -5.76 -11.43 6.64
C GLY A 74 -6.35 -11.54 5.24
N MET A 75 -6.53 -10.41 4.55
CA MET A 75 -7.07 -10.36 3.18
C MET A 75 -6.22 -11.13 2.15
N SER A 76 -4.89 -11.04 2.23
CA SER A 76 -3.98 -11.79 1.34
C SER A 76 -4.22 -13.30 1.37
N SER A 77 -4.60 -13.83 2.54
CA SER A 77 -4.85 -15.26 2.72
C SER A 77 -6.18 -15.71 2.09
N SER A 78 -7.22 -14.88 2.15
CA SER A 78 -8.52 -15.15 1.51
C SER A 78 -8.46 -15.05 -0.02
N SER A 79 -7.65 -14.13 -0.58
CA SER A 79 -7.48 -14.03 -2.03
C SER A 79 -6.83 -15.27 -2.67
N LEU A 80 -6.01 -16.02 -1.93
CA LEU A 80 -5.40 -17.27 -2.41
C LEU A 80 -6.40 -18.45 -2.42
N SER A 81 -7.45 -18.42 -1.59
CA SER A 81 -8.46 -19.48 -1.53
C SER A 81 -9.41 -19.52 -2.73
N THR A 82 -9.45 -18.47 -3.56
CA THR A 82 -10.45 -18.38 -4.65
C THR A 82 -9.92 -18.92 -5.99
N GLN A 83 -8.60 -19.11 -6.14
CA GLN A 83 -8.00 -19.53 -7.41
C GLN A 83 -8.06 -21.04 -7.70
N ASN A 84 -8.61 -21.86 -6.79
CA ASN A 84 -8.67 -23.32 -6.97
C ASN A 84 -10.08 -23.88 -7.27
N MET A 85 -11.09 -23.02 -7.50
CA MET A 85 -12.50 -23.48 -7.59
C MET A 85 -13.11 -23.40 -9.01
N ALA A 86 -12.30 -23.26 -10.06
CA ALA A 86 -12.83 -23.01 -11.42
C ALA A 86 -12.42 -24.02 -12.50
N PHE A 87 -11.91 -25.22 -12.16
CA PHE A 87 -11.40 -26.17 -13.18
C PHE A 87 -11.76 -27.65 -12.99
N GLU A 88 -12.85 -27.97 -12.30
CA GLU A 88 -13.32 -29.36 -12.09
C GLU A 88 -14.79 -29.53 -12.51
N SER A 89 -15.17 -29.06 -13.70
CA SER A 89 -16.45 -29.47 -14.30
C SER A 89 -16.35 -29.58 -15.82
N SER A 90 -15.61 -30.58 -16.30
CA SER A 90 -15.76 -31.07 -17.67
C SER A 90 -15.31 -32.53 -17.74
N LEU A 91 -16.31 -33.42 -17.87
CA LEU A 91 -16.39 -34.63 -18.70
C LEU A 91 -17.06 -35.78 -17.93
N ASN A 92 -18.35 -35.96 -18.15
CA ASN A 92 -18.87 -37.31 -18.30
C ASN A 92 -19.94 -37.31 -19.40
N ASN A 93 -19.51 -37.74 -20.59
CA ASN A 93 -20.37 -38.06 -21.72
C ASN A 93 -21.05 -39.41 -21.44
N ASN A 94 -22.36 -39.49 -21.70
CA ASN A 94 -23.06 -40.75 -21.98
C ASN A 94 -23.93 -40.56 -23.22
#